data_AF-A0A7K4CFE8-F1
#
_entry.id   AF-A0A7K4CFE8-F1
#
_cell.length_a   1.000
_cell.length_b   1.000
_cell.length_c   1.000
_cell.angle_alpha   90.00
_cell.angle_beta   90.00
_cell.angle_gamma   90.00
#
_symmetry.space_group_name_H-M   'P 1'
#
loop_
_entity.id
_entity.type
_entity.pdbx_description
1 polymer ?
#
loop_
_entity_poly.entity_id
_entity_poly.type
_entity_poly.pdbx_seq_one_letter_code
_entity_poly.pdbx_strand_id
1 'polypeptide(L)'
;MAGKNPGATGPHPSISPSQQTVLGLLVIPLLVYCAWLIEIWLFEDSRALFSRPDPAGLLLYTLAACILVGTIVPVLILTRSFRSRAVNMPQAGFRPLRRTLLTAILVGSVCLIVMLVSVQEEPARTALPVLVLLYLPTGIASVMICWVLTGTHIQALVRGGGALLTIPAGMVFAAILFGLTFRFHTPAAGLADPVMTGILLGMVTGFVFFASRDIYGAVMVATTGMVLLFPGMTDPAELTAGFLGILSCALLSLACLGAVHLWLFRNYATVLVGPDP
;
A
#
# COMPACT_ATOMS: atom_id res chain seq x y z
N MET A 1 56.09 19.72 -35.52
CA MET A 1 54.63 19.51 -35.41
C MET A 1 54.36 18.71 -34.15
N ALA A 2 54.08 19.40 -33.05
CA ALA A 2 53.81 18.78 -31.75
C ALA A 2 52.30 18.50 -31.66
N GLY A 3 51.95 17.21 -31.58
CA GLY A 3 50.58 16.74 -31.44
C GLY A 3 50.02 17.07 -30.06
N LYS A 4 49.00 17.92 -30.03
CA LYS A 4 48.23 18.29 -28.85
C LYS A 4 47.18 17.18 -28.63
N ASN A 5 47.37 16.31 -27.64
CA ASN A 5 46.37 15.31 -27.23
C ASN A 5 45.18 16.02 -26.57
N PRO A 6 43.96 15.98 -27.14
CA PRO A 6 42.75 16.43 -26.47
C PRO A 6 42.02 15.21 -25.89
N GLY A 7 41.76 15.20 -24.59
CA GLY A 7 40.83 14.23 -24.01
C GLY A 7 41.20 13.70 -22.64
N ALA A 8 41.53 14.58 -21.70
CA ALA A 8 41.36 14.23 -20.30
C ALA A 8 39.85 14.19 -20.02
N THR A 9 39.24 13.02 -20.18
CA THR A 9 37.92 12.73 -19.62
C THR A 9 38.03 12.91 -18.11
N GLY A 10 37.52 14.02 -17.60
CA GLY A 10 37.52 14.31 -16.17
C GLY A 10 36.87 13.14 -15.39
N PRO A 11 37.35 12.85 -14.17
CA PRO A 11 36.81 11.75 -13.38
C PRO A 11 35.31 11.97 -13.18
N HIS A 12 34.49 11.05 -13.71
CA HIS A 12 33.08 11.00 -13.38
C HIS A 12 32.96 10.90 -11.86
N PRO A 13 32.14 11.74 -11.19
CA PRO A 13 32.00 11.69 -9.75
C PRO A 13 31.50 10.29 -9.35
N SER A 14 32.37 9.52 -8.70
CA SER A 14 32.04 8.18 -8.21
C SER A 14 31.05 8.33 -7.05
N ILE A 15 29.85 7.77 -7.21
CA ILE A 15 28.81 7.77 -6.18
C ILE A 15 29.33 7.03 -4.94
N SER A 16 29.29 7.67 -3.77
CA SER A 16 29.74 7.04 -2.53
C SER A 16 28.83 5.87 -2.13
N PRO A 17 29.33 4.87 -1.36
CA PRO A 17 28.50 3.76 -0.88
C PRO A 17 27.25 4.21 -0.09
N SER A 18 27.36 5.31 0.65
CA SER A 18 26.23 5.92 1.38
C SER A 18 25.19 6.50 0.44
N GLN A 19 25.60 7.18 -0.64
CA GLN A 19 24.69 7.70 -1.66
C GLN A 19 23.98 6.58 -2.43
N GLN A 20 24.65 5.46 -2.75
CA GLN A 20 24.02 4.30 -3.38
C GLN A 20 22.94 3.69 -2.49
N THR A 21 23.18 3.65 -1.18
CA THR A 21 22.21 3.15 -0.19
C THR A 21 20.98 4.05 -0.12
N VAL A 22 21.16 5.37 -0.05
CA VAL A 22 20.05 6.34 -0.06
C VAL A 22 19.25 6.25 -1.35
N LEU A 23 19.92 6.19 -2.50
CA LEU A 23 19.28 6.08 -3.81
C LEU A 23 18.43 4.82 -3.90
N GLY A 24 18.98 3.67 -3.51
CA GLY A 24 18.25 2.40 -3.53
C GLY A 24 17.05 2.36 -2.58
N LEU A 25 17.20 2.94 -1.38
CA LEU A 25 16.15 2.90 -0.36
C LEU A 25 15.02 3.91 -0.60
N LEU A 26 15.29 5.04 -1.26
CA LEU A 26 14.31 6.11 -1.42
C LEU A 26 13.75 6.18 -2.85
N VAL A 27 14.63 6.19 -3.86
CA VAL A 27 14.23 6.48 -5.24
C VAL A 27 13.42 5.32 -5.82
N ILE A 28 13.84 4.07 -5.58
CA ILE A 28 13.14 2.91 -6.14
C ILE A 28 11.69 2.82 -5.60
N PRO A 29 11.41 2.89 -4.28
CA PRO A 29 10.04 2.93 -3.77
C PRO A 29 9.21 4.09 -4.32
N LEU A 30 9.79 5.29 -4.44
CA LEU A 30 9.08 6.44 -4.98
C LEU A 30 8.74 6.29 -6.47
N LEU A 31 9.62 5.71 -7.28
CA LEU A 31 9.32 5.43 -8.68
C LEU A 31 8.18 4.42 -8.82
N VAL A 32 8.15 3.38 -7.98
CA VAL A 32 7.04 2.41 -7.95
C VAL A 32 5.75 3.09 -7.52
N TYR A 33 5.80 3.94 -6.50
CA TYR A 33 4.65 4.74 -6.07
C TYR A 33 4.13 5.62 -7.21
N CYS A 34 5.00 6.34 -7.93
CA CYS A 34 4.60 7.17 -9.06
C CYS A 34 3.99 6.34 -10.20
N ALA A 35 4.56 5.17 -10.51
CA ALA A 35 4.00 4.27 -11.51
C ALA A 35 2.59 3.80 -11.12
N TRP A 36 2.41 3.41 -9.86
CA TRP A 36 1.11 3.03 -9.33
C TRP A 36 0.10 4.19 -9.33
N LEU A 37 0.54 5.41 -9.02
CA LEU A 37 -0.30 6.61 -9.08
C LEU A 37 -0.80 6.91 -10.49
N ILE A 38 0.06 6.72 -11.50
CA ILE A 38 -0.31 6.82 -12.92
C ILE A 38 -1.36 5.77 -13.28
N GLU A 39 -1.22 4.54 -12.78
CA GLU A 39 -2.21 3.48 -13.01
C GLU A 39 -3.55 3.78 -12.34
N ILE A 40 -3.57 4.28 -11.10
CA ILE A 40 -4.81 4.75 -10.44
C ILE A 40 -5.48 5.80 -11.33
N TRP A 41 -4.75 6.82 -11.76
CA TRP A 41 -5.29 7.86 -12.63
C TRP A 41 -5.82 7.29 -13.95
N LEU A 42 -5.07 6.39 -14.58
CA LEU A 42 -5.44 5.82 -15.87
C LEU A 42 -6.68 4.92 -15.77
N PHE A 43 -6.82 4.12 -14.72
CA PHE A 43 -7.90 3.15 -14.60
C PHE A 43 -9.11 3.67 -13.84
N GLU A 44 -8.90 4.37 -12.72
CA GLU A 44 -9.98 4.82 -11.86
C GLU A 44 -10.52 6.18 -12.33
N ASP A 45 -9.67 7.20 -12.39
CA ASP A 45 -10.09 8.58 -12.70
C ASP A 45 -10.71 8.66 -14.10
N SER A 46 -9.97 8.19 -15.11
CA SER A 46 -10.39 8.35 -16.51
C SER A 46 -11.65 7.57 -16.91
N ARG A 47 -12.01 6.52 -16.15
CA ARG A 47 -13.14 5.62 -16.48
C ARG A 47 -14.25 5.62 -15.44
N ALA A 48 -14.09 6.37 -14.34
CA ALA A 48 -15.00 6.33 -13.18
C ALA A 48 -15.31 4.88 -12.74
N LEU A 49 -14.28 4.03 -12.72
CA LEU A 49 -14.43 2.57 -12.62
C LEU A 49 -15.18 2.11 -11.37
N PHE A 50 -15.02 2.82 -10.25
CA PHE A 50 -15.72 2.48 -9.01
C PHE A 50 -17.16 3.00 -8.96
N SER A 51 -17.50 4.04 -9.72
CA SER A 51 -18.89 4.51 -9.80
C SER A 51 -19.73 3.67 -10.77
N ARG A 52 -19.10 3.07 -11.78
CA ARG A 52 -19.73 2.18 -12.77
C ARG A 52 -18.86 0.94 -12.96
N PRO A 53 -19.02 -0.08 -12.10
CA PRO A 53 -18.11 -1.21 -12.05
C PRO A 53 -18.27 -2.13 -13.28
N ASP A 54 -17.51 -1.85 -14.33
CA ASP A 54 -17.36 -2.75 -15.47
C ASP A 54 -16.48 -3.96 -15.09
N PRO A 55 -16.96 -5.22 -15.22
CA PRO A 55 -16.20 -6.40 -14.83
C PRO A 55 -14.83 -6.51 -15.52
N ALA A 56 -14.74 -6.15 -16.81
CA ALA A 56 -13.48 -6.22 -17.54
C ALA A 56 -12.49 -5.15 -17.07
N GLY A 57 -12.98 -3.92 -16.89
CA GLY A 57 -12.22 -2.81 -16.30
C GLY A 57 -11.71 -3.14 -14.90
N LEU A 58 -12.56 -3.69 -14.03
CA LEU A 58 -12.20 -4.09 -12.65
C LEU A 58 -11.12 -5.19 -12.65
N LEU A 59 -11.27 -6.20 -13.50
CA LEU A 59 -10.29 -7.27 -13.61
C LEU A 59 -8.94 -6.73 -14.08
N LEU A 60 -8.93 -5.88 -15.12
CA LEU A 60 -7.71 -5.30 -15.65
C LEU A 60 -7.00 -4.41 -14.61
N TYR A 61 -7.76 -3.53 -13.94
CA TYR A 61 -7.26 -2.71 -12.85
C TYR A 61 -6.69 -3.56 -11.71
N THR A 62 -7.40 -4.60 -11.30
CA THR A 62 -6.96 -5.52 -10.23
C THR A 62 -5.65 -6.22 -10.59
N LEU A 63 -5.54 -6.72 -11.82
CA LEU A 63 -4.34 -7.43 -12.28
C LEU A 63 -3.14 -6.50 -12.42
N ALA A 64 -3.31 -5.34 -13.08
CA ALA A 64 -2.23 -4.41 -13.36
C ALA A 64 -1.86 -3.59 -12.10
N ALA A 65 -2.81 -2.79 -11.61
CA ALA A 65 -2.56 -1.83 -10.56
C ALA A 65 -2.48 -2.46 -9.17
N CYS A 66 -3.37 -3.39 -8.84
CA CYS A 66 -3.41 -3.93 -7.47
C CYS A 66 -2.43 -5.09 -7.25
N ILE A 67 -2.35 -6.01 -8.21
CA ILE A 67 -1.54 -7.23 -8.08
C ILE A 67 -0.13 -6.99 -8.58
N LEU A 68 0.05 -6.68 -9.87
CA LEU A 68 1.39 -6.60 -10.47
C LEU A 68 2.21 -5.47 -9.83
N VAL A 69 1.72 -4.23 -9.92
CA VAL A 69 2.41 -3.06 -9.37
C VAL A 69 2.16 -2.92 -7.86
N GLY A 70 0.90 -3.11 -7.43
CA GLY A 70 0.49 -2.93 -6.04
C GLY A 70 1.03 -3.96 -5.05
N THR A 71 1.33 -5.19 -5.48
CA THR A 71 1.69 -6.29 -4.57
C THR A 71 3.01 -6.95 -4.96
N ILE A 72 3.14 -7.43 -6.21
CA ILE A 72 4.29 -8.23 -6.65
C ILE A 72 5.57 -7.39 -6.72
N VAL A 73 5.53 -6.20 -7.35
CA VAL A 73 6.70 -5.32 -7.44
C VAL A 73 7.25 -4.92 -6.06
N PRO A 74 6.43 -4.46 -5.08
CA PRO A 74 6.84 -4.22 -3.71
C PRO A 74 7.55 -5.42 -3.06
N VAL A 75 7.03 -6.63 -3.26
CA VAL A 75 7.62 -7.86 -2.71
C VAL A 75 8.97 -8.14 -3.35
N LEU A 76 9.11 -8.01 -4.67
CA LEU A 76 10.39 -8.19 -5.35
C LEU A 76 11.44 -7.22 -4.84
N ILE A 77 11.08 -5.96 -4.58
CA ILE A 77 11.99 -4.97 -3.99
C ILE A 77 12.33 -5.34 -2.55
N LEU A 78 11.33 -5.67 -1.73
CA LEU A 78 11.53 -6.09 -0.34
C LEU A 78 12.46 -7.30 -0.22
N THR A 79 12.39 -8.26 -1.15
CA THR A 79 13.26 -9.45 -1.10
C THR A 79 14.74 -9.10 -1.25
N ARG A 80 15.05 -8.03 -2.00
CA ARG A 80 16.41 -7.49 -2.10
C ARG A 80 16.79 -6.79 -0.79
N SER A 81 15.87 -6.01 -0.22
CA SER A 81 16.06 -5.33 1.07
C SER A 81 16.21 -6.29 2.26
N PHE A 82 15.57 -7.46 2.21
CA PHE A 82 15.74 -8.53 3.20
C PHE A 82 17.13 -9.17 3.10
N ARG A 83 17.62 -9.39 1.88
CA ARG A 83 18.98 -9.92 1.64
C ARG A 83 20.06 -8.95 2.10
N SER A 84 19.86 -7.64 1.89
CA SER A 84 20.79 -6.61 2.38
C SER A 84 20.63 -6.28 3.86
N ARG A 85 19.68 -6.92 4.57
CA ARG A 85 19.33 -6.66 5.98
C ARG A 85 18.87 -5.22 6.27
N ALA A 86 18.49 -4.46 5.24
CA ALA A 86 17.97 -3.11 5.41
C ALA A 86 16.61 -3.10 6.10
N VAL A 87 15.78 -4.11 5.80
CA VAL A 87 14.44 -4.30 6.39
C VAL A 87 14.31 -5.76 6.80
N ASN A 88 13.54 -6.06 7.84
CA ASN A 88 13.16 -7.43 8.18
C ASN A 88 11.66 -7.70 7.94
N MET A 89 11.30 -8.98 7.78
CA MET A 89 9.92 -9.41 7.57
C MET A 89 8.93 -8.87 8.62
N PRO A 90 9.24 -8.97 9.93
CA PRO A 90 8.41 -8.40 10.99
C PRO A 90 8.19 -6.88 10.87
N GLN A 91 9.18 -6.12 10.41
CA GLN A 91 9.06 -4.68 10.16
C GLN A 91 8.16 -4.39 8.97
N ALA A 92 8.24 -5.22 7.92
CA ALA A 92 7.36 -5.21 6.75
C ALA A 92 5.93 -5.71 7.04
N GLY A 93 5.63 -6.10 8.28
CA GLY A 93 4.28 -6.49 8.71
C GLY A 93 3.89 -7.93 8.41
N PHE A 94 4.83 -8.75 7.91
CA PHE A 94 4.63 -10.19 7.70
C PHE A 94 4.95 -10.94 9.00
N ARG A 95 3.91 -11.45 9.68
CA ARG A 95 3.99 -12.08 11.00
C ARG A 95 3.53 -13.53 10.96
N PRO A 96 3.88 -14.34 11.98
CA PRO A 96 3.35 -15.69 12.08
C PRO A 96 1.82 -15.71 12.07
N LEU A 97 1.24 -16.68 11.38
CA LEU A 97 -0.20 -16.80 11.12
C LEU A 97 -1.06 -16.59 12.39
N ARG A 98 -0.65 -17.17 13.53
CA ARG A 98 -1.36 -17.01 14.80
C ARG A 98 -1.51 -15.54 15.23
N ARG A 99 -0.44 -14.75 15.13
CA ARG A 99 -0.47 -13.33 15.51
C ARG A 99 -1.30 -12.53 14.51
N THR A 100 -1.13 -12.81 13.23
CA THR A 100 -1.92 -12.17 12.17
C THR A 100 -3.40 -12.44 12.33
N LEU A 101 -3.83 -13.67 12.62
CA LEU A 101 -5.23 -14.00 12.86
C LEU A 101 -5.80 -13.24 14.06
N LEU A 102 -5.07 -13.18 15.18
CA LEU A 102 -5.52 -12.43 16.36
C LEU A 102 -5.66 -10.93 16.07
N THR A 103 -4.68 -10.33 15.39
CA THR A 103 -4.73 -8.91 15.02
C THR A 103 -5.85 -8.65 14.00
N ALA A 104 -6.01 -9.50 13.00
CA ALA A 104 -7.07 -9.40 12.00
C ALA A 104 -8.46 -9.52 12.62
N ILE A 105 -8.68 -10.43 13.56
CA ILE A 105 -9.96 -10.54 14.28
C ILE A 105 -10.23 -9.28 15.09
N LEU A 106 -9.23 -8.80 15.85
CA LEU A 106 -9.39 -7.60 16.69
C LEU A 106 -9.67 -6.35 15.87
N VAL A 107 -8.81 -6.07 14.89
CA VAL A 107 -8.91 -4.89 14.02
C VAL A 107 -10.15 -4.99 13.14
N GLY A 108 -10.45 -6.17 12.60
CA GLY A 108 -11.65 -6.41 11.79
C GLY A 108 -12.94 -6.20 12.58
N SER A 109 -12.98 -6.64 13.86
CA SER A 109 -14.12 -6.38 14.74
C SER A 109 -14.32 -4.89 14.99
N VAL A 110 -13.23 -4.14 15.25
CA VAL A 110 -13.29 -2.69 15.40
C VAL A 110 -13.78 -2.02 14.11
N CYS A 111 -13.22 -2.40 12.95
CA CYS A 111 -13.63 -1.86 11.66
C CYS A 111 -15.11 -2.13 11.37
N LEU A 112 -15.60 -3.34 11.65
CA LEU A 112 -17.00 -3.71 11.50
C LEU A 112 -17.91 -2.85 12.40
N ILE A 113 -17.55 -2.68 13.67
CA ILE A 113 -18.30 -1.83 14.60
C ILE A 113 -18.34 -0.39 14.09
N VAL A 114 -17.20 0.16 13.67
CA VAL A 114 -17.13 1.52 13.11
C VAL A 114 -18.05 1.64 11.89
N MET A 115 -17.99 0.70 10.94
CA MET A 115 -18.88 0.72 9.76
C MET A 115 -20.36 0.70 10.14
N LEU A 116 -20.76 -0.19 11.06
CA LEU A 116 -22.15 -0.33 11.47
C LEU A 116 -22.68 0.88 12.25
N VAL A 117 -21.81 1.57 13.00
CA VAL A 117 -22.18 2.79 13.75
C VAL A 117 -22.23 4.01 12.84
N SER A 118 -21.29 4.12 11.89
CA SER A 118 -21.17 5.25 10.98
C SER A 118 -22.20 5.24 9.85
N VAL A 119 -22.66 4.06 9.41
CA VAL A 119 -23.61 3.92 8.30
C VAL A 119 -24.93 3.39 8.83
N GLN A 120 -25.85 4.31 9.15
CA GLN A 120 -27.14 3.99 9.77
C GLN A 120 -28.30 3.87 8.77
N GLU A 121 -28.18 4.47 7.59
CA GLU A 121 -29.27 4.55 6.61
C GLU A 121 -29.21 3.41 5.57
N GLU A 122 -30.38 2.88 5.22
CA GLU A 122 -30.56 2.04 4.03
C GLU A 122 -30.74 2.94 2.79
N PRO A 123 -30.24 2.54 1.60
CA PRO A 123 -29.67 1.24 1.24
C PRO A 123 -28.15 1.10 1.46
N ALA A 124 -27.49 2.15 1.96
CA ALA A 124 -26.02 2.15 2.09
C ALA A 124 -25.52 1.03 3.03
N ARG A 125 -26.28 0.72 4.08
CA ARG A 125 -25.93 -0.34 5.05
C ARG A 125 -25.93 -1.74 4.44
N THR A 126 -26.90 -2.07 3.59
CA THR A 126 -26.95 -3.37 2.89
C THR A 126 -25.88 -3.51 1.81
N ALA A 127 -25.39 -2.40 1.25
CA ALA A 127 -24.31 -2.39 0.26
C ALA A 127 -22.89 -2.55 0.86
N LEU A 128 -22.72 -2.37 2.18
CA LEU A 128 -21.40 -2.38 2.85
C LEU A 128 -20.54 -3.61 2.52
N PRO A 129 -21.05 -4.86 2.54
CA PRO A 129 -20.20 -6.02 2.24
C PRO A 129 -19.64 -5.98 0.83
N VAL A 130 -20.44 -5.53 -0.14
CA VAL A 130 -20.02 -5.44 -1.55
C VAL A 130 -19.01 -4.31 -1.74
N LEU A 131 -19.21 -3.17 -1.07
CA LEU A 131 -18.26 -2.06 -1.07
C LEU A 131 -16.91 -2.46 -0.46
N VAL A 132 -16.91 -3.22 0.63
CA VAL A 132 -15.67 -3.78 1.20
C VAL A 132 -14.95 -4.64 0.17
N LEU A 133 -15.66 -5.53 -0.53
CA LEU A 133 -15.06 -6.35 -1.59
C LEU A 133 -14.53 -5.51 -2.75
N LEU A 134 -15.25 -4.45 -3.14
CA LEU A 134 -14.87 -3.54 -4.23
C LEU A 134 -13.55 -2.82 -3.93
N TYR A 135 -13.39 -2.27 -2.72
CA TYR A 135 -12.20 -1.50 -2.35
C TYR A 135 -11.04 -2.36 -1.82
N LEU A 136 -11.26 -3.64 -1.56
CA LEU A 136 -10.24 -4.52 -0.98
C LEU A 136 -8.96 -4.64 -1.83
N PRO A 137 -9.01 -4.83 -3.17
CA PRO A 137 -7.81 -4.85 -4.01
C PRO A 137 -6.95 -3.59 -3.86
N THR A 138 -7.59 -2.41 -3.90
CA THR A 138 -6.94 -1.10 -3.72
C THR A 138 -6.41 -0.93 -2.29
N GLY A 139 -7.13 -1.44 -1.29
CA GLY A 139 -6.69 -1.46 0.11
C GLY A 139 -5.42 -2.28 0.31
N ILE A 140 -5.33 -3.44 -0.35
CA ILE A 140 -4.11 -4.28 -0.35
C ILE A 140 -2.95 -3.54 -1.01
N ALA A 141 -3.16 -3.03 -2.22
CA ALA A 141 -2.14 -2.34 -3.00
C ALA A 141 -1.59 -1.11 -2.28
N SER A 142 -2.48 -0.28 -1.72
CA SER A 142 -2.10 0.92 -0.97
C SER A 142 -1.27 0.58 0.27
N VAL A 143 -1.66 -0.45 1.04
CA VAL A 143 -0.88 -0.92 2.19
C VAL A 143 0.51 -1.40 1.78
N MET A 144 0.56 -2.19 0.72
CA MET A 144 1.80 -2.76 0.19
C MET A 144 2.78 -1.70 -0.33
N ILE A 145 2.29 -0.65 -0.98
CA ILE A 145 3.13 0.43 -1.53
C ILE A 145 3.49 1.48 -0.47
N CYS A 146 2.50 2.05 0.21
CA CYS A 146 2.72 3.21 1.06
C CYS A 146 3.40 2.83 2.38
N TRP A 147 2.96 1.78 3.06
CA TRP A 147 3.48 1.42 4.38
C TRP A 147 4.54 0.32 4.32
N VAL A 148 4.22 -0.78 3.64
CA VAL A 148 5.09 -1.96 3.59
C VAL A 148 6.35 -1.68 2.80
N LEU A 149 6.25 -1.15 1.58
CA LEU A 149 7.42 -0.75 0.80
C LEU A 149 7.98 0.56 1.32
N THR A 150 7.27 1.68 1.13
CA THR A 150 7.87 3.00 1.33
C THR A 150 8.09 3.34 2.80
N GLY A 151 7.08 3.14 3.65
CA GLY A 151 7.16 3.42 5.09
C GLY A 151 8.29 2.66 5.79
N THR A 152 8.50 1.38 5.47
CA THR A 152 9.60 0.61 6.07
C THR A 152 10.98 1.00 5.53
N HIS A 153 11.09 1.42 4.27
CA HIS A 153 12.36 1.91 3.72
C HIS A 153 12.74 3.27 4.32
N ILE A 154 11.76 4.15 4.56
CA ILE A 154 11.98 5.38 5.34
C ILE A 154 12.41 5.04 6.77
N GLN A 155 11.74 4.07 7.42
CA GLN A 155 12.13 3.61 8.76
C GLN A 155 13.59 3.11 8.78
N ALA A 156 14.01 2.37 7.75
CA ALA A 156 15.39 1.90 7.60
C ALA A 156 16.38 3.03 7.35
N LEU A 157 16.01 4.03 6.54
CA LEU A 157 16.85 5.18 6.22
C LEU A 157 17.20 6.01 7.47
N VAL A 158 16.22 6.20 8.37
CA VAL A 158 16.42 6.99 9.60
C VAL A 158 16.75 6.12 10.83
N ARG A 159 17.17 4.86 10.64
CA ARG A 159 17.40 3.88 11.72
C ARG A 159 18.32 4.35 12.84
N GLY A 160 19.29 5.21 12.53
CA GLY A 160 20.22 5.79 13.50
C GLY A 160 19.57 6.68 14.58
N GLY A 161 18.35 7.17 14.35
CA GLY A 161 17.62 7.99 15.33
C GLY A 161 16.78 7.20 16.34
N GLY A 162 16.85 5.86 16.32
CA GLY A 162 16.12 5.00 17.25
C GLY A 162 14.61 4.87 16.95
N ALA A 163 13.91 4.09 17.78
CA ALA A 163 12.50 3.75 17.55
C ALA A 163 11.57 4.98 17.55
N LEU A 164 11.86 5.97 18.40
CA LEU A 164 11.06 7.19 18.54
C LEU A 164 11.09 8.08 17.30
N LEU A 165 12.17 8.09 16.53
CA LEU A 165 12.24 8.84 15.28
C LEU A 165 11.76 8.00 14.08
N THR A 166 12.16 6.73 14.05
CA THR A 166 11.98 5.87 12.87
C THR A 166 10.53 5.52 12.60
N ILE A 167 9.74 5.22 13.63
CA ILE A 167 8.33 4.85 13.48
C ILE A 167 7.49 6.04 13.00
N PRO A 168 7.54 7.23 13.64
CA PRO A 168 6.79 8.38 13.15
C PRO A 168 7.22 8.83 11.76
N ALA A 169 8.51 8.77 11.43
CA ALA A 169 8.99 9.14 10.09
C ALA A 169 8.37 8.24 9.01
N GLY A 170 8.42 6.92 9.19
CA GLY A 170 7.80 5.97 8.26
C GLY A 170 6.29 6.14 8.17
N MET A 171 5.62 6.37 9.30
CA MET A 171 4.16 6.57 9.38
C MET A 171 3.71 7.85 8.67
N VAL A 172 4.32 8.99 8.98
CA VAL A 172 3.95 10.29 8.40
C VAL A 172 4.22 10.29 6.90
N PHE A 173 5.38 9.77 6.47
CA PHE A 173 5.70 9.73 5.05
C PHE A 173 4.73 8.83 4.27
N ALA A 174 4.43 7.63 4.79
CA ALA A 174 3.44 6.74 4.18
C ALA A 174 2.04 7.37 4.13
N ALA A 175 1.63 8.08 5.18
CA ALA A 175 0.34 8.77 5.24
C ALA A 175 0.24 9.91 4.22
N ILE A 176 1.31 10.69 4.03
CA ILE A 176 1.38 11.73 3.00
C ILE A 176 1.22 11.11 1.61
N LEU A 177 1.98 10.06 1.30
CA LEU A 177 1.88 9.38 0.01
C LEU A 177 0.49 8.77 -0.22
N PHE A 178 -0.10 8.15 0.80
CA PHE A 178 -1.46 7.63 0.71
C PHE A 178 -2.47 8.76 0.49
N GLY A 179 -2.37 9.87 1.22
CA GLY A 179 -3.27 11.01 1.04
C GLY A 179 -3.19 11.66 -0.35
N LEU A 180 -2.01 11.66 -0.97
CA LEU A 180 -1.86 12.15 -2.35
C LEU A 180 -2.61 11.29 -3.38
N THR A 181 -2.81 9.99 -3.13
CA THR A 181 -3.60 9.11 -4.03
C THR A 181 -5.05 9.56 -4.15
N PHE A 182 -5.60 10.21 -3.11
CA PHE A 182 -6.97 10.70 -3.12
C PHE A 182 -7.21 11.79 -4.16
N ARG A 183 -6.18 12.43 -4.73
CA ARG A 183 -6.37 13.34 -5.88
C ARG A 183 -6.74 12.61 -7.17
N PHE A 184 -6.42 11.33 -7.26
CA PHE A 184 -6.58 10.52 -8.47
C PHE A 184 -7.67 9.46 -8.32
N HIS A 185 -8.24 9.30 -7.12
CA HIS A 185 -9.45 8.53 -6.92
C HIS A 185 -10.64 9.37 -7.39
N THR A 186 -11.34 8.96 -8.45
CA THR A 186 -12.58 9.58 -8.96
C THR A 186 -13.64 9.84 -7.87
N PRO A 187 -13.79 8.96 -6.84
CA PRO A 187 -14.67 9.21 -5.71
C PRO A 187 -14.29 10.44 -4.85
N ALA A 188 -13.09 10.98 -4.95
CA ALA A 188 -12.64 12.04 -4.05
C ALA A 188 -13.17 13.44 -4.38
N ALA A 189 -13.83 13.63 -5.53
CA ALA A 189 -14.35 14.92 -5.98
C ALA A 189 -15.45 15.52 -5.05
N GLY A 190 -16.06 14.71 -4.18
CA GLY A 190 -17.04 15.14 -3.18
C GLY A 190 -16.47 15.51 -1.81
N LEU A 191 -15.17 15.29 -1.58
CA LEU A 191 -14.53 15.63 -0.31
C LEU A 191 -14.08 17.09 -0.31
N ALA A 192 -14.30 17.82 0.79
CA ALA A 192 -13.88 19.22 0.92
C ALA A 192 -12.35 19.40 0.82
N ASP A 193 -11.60 18.46 1.39
CA ASP A 193 -10.14 18.38 1.23
C ASP A 193 -9.71 16.91 1.10
N PRO A 194 -9.72 16.34 -0.12
CA PRO A 194 -9.45 14.92 -0.31
C PRO A 194 -8.06 14.49 0.14
N VAL A 195 -7.06 15.38 0.04
CA VAL A 195 -5.69 15.07 0.45
C VAL A 195 -5.59 15.01 1.95
N MET A 196 -6.08 16.03 2.67
CA MET A 196 -6.04 16.02 4.13
C MET A 196 -6.84 14.84 4.71
N THR A 197 -8.02 14.56 4.17
CA THR A 197 -8.82 13.39 4.57
C THR A 197 -8.04 12.09 4.34
N GLY A 198 -7.41 11.93 3.18
CA GLY A 198 -6.57 10.78 2.88
C GLY A 198 -5.35 10.67 3.81
N ILE A 199 -4.69 11.80 4.15
CA ILE A 199 -3.59 11.81 5.12
C ILE A 199 -4.06 11.35 6.49
N LEU A 200 -5.21 11.83 6.98
CA LEU A 200 -5.76 11.44 8.28
C LEU A 200 -6.09 9.93 8.32
N LEU A 201 -6.76 9.42 7.29
CA LEU A 201 -6.98 7.98 7.16
C LEU A 201 -5.64 7.22 7.07
N GLY A 202 -4.68 7.80 6.36
CA GLY A 202 -3.34 7.25 6.21
C GLY A 202 -2.59 7.16 7.55
N MET A 203 -2.76 8.15 8.41
CA MET A 203 -2.20 8.17 9.77
C MET A 203 -2.83 7.09 10.65
N VAL A 204 -4.15 6.90 10.60
CA VAL A 204 -4.84 5.83 11.35
C VAL A 204 -4.39 4.44 10.87
N THR A 205 -4.32 4.25 9.55
CA THR A 205 -3.81 3.02 8.93
C THR A 205 -2.36 2.77 9.32
N GLY A 206 -1.53 3.81 9.26
CA GLY A 206 -0.12 3.75 9.65
C GLY A 206 0.09 3.44 11.12
N PHE A 207 -0.73 4.02 12.00
CA PHE A 207 -0.70 3.70 13.43
C PHE A 207 -0.95 2.20 13.63
N VAL A 208 -2.02 1.65 13.03
CA VAL A 208 -2.31 0.22 13.13
C VAL A 208 -1.18 -0.62 12.54
N PHE A 209 -0.66 -0.28 11.36
CA PHE A 209 0.44 -0.99 10.72
C PHE A 209 1.70 -1.00 11.60
N PHE A 210 2.18 0.16 12.06
CA PHE A 210 3.44 0.25 12.80
C PHE A 210 3.32 -0.27 14.23
N ALA A 211 2.16 -0.12 14.88
CA ALA A 211 1.91 -0.62 16.23
C ALA A 211 1.73 -2.15 16.27
N SER A 212 0.88 -2.69 15.40
CA SER A 212 0.61 -4.14 15.36
C SER A 212 1.66 -4.92 14.60
N ARG A 213 2.33 -4.26 13.63
CA ARG A 213 3.21 -4.87 12.62
C ARG A 213 2.49 -5.98 11.86
N ASP A 214 1.28 -5.69 11.41
CA ASP A 214 0.44 -6.62 10.66
C ASP A 214 -0.16 -5.95 9.42
N ILE A 215 0.10 -6.54 8.26
CA ILE A 215 -0.42 -6.04 6.97
C ILE A 215 -1.93 -6.18 6.86
N TYR A 216 -2.54 -7.25 7.39
CA TYR A 216 -3.97 -7.51 7.20
C TYR A 216 -4.81 -6.54 8.03
N GLY A 217 -4.38 -6.24 9.26
CA GLY A 217 -4.99 -5.19 10.07
C GLY A 217 -4.95 -3.83 9.38
N ALA A 218 -3.81 -3.46 8.79
CA ALA A 218 -3.70 -2.22 8.02
C ALA A 218 -4.61 -2.22 6.78
N VAL A 219 -4.69 -3.34 6.05
CA VAL A 219 -5.58 -3.48 4.87
C VAL A 219 -7.04 -3.30 5.27
N MET A 220 -7.46 -3.90 6.39
CA MET A 220 -8.83 -3.74 6.89
C MET A 220 -9.14 -2.27 7.20
N VAL A 221 -8.23 -1.54 7.85
CA VAL A 221 -8.42 -0.12 8.18
C VAL A 221 -8.46 0.75 6.93
N ALA A 222 -7.52 0.58 6.01
CA ALA A 222 -7.48 1.32 4.75
C ALA A 222 -8.76 1.10 3.93
N THR A 223 -9.16 -0.18 3.77
CA THR A 223 -10.37 -0.55 3.02
C THR A 223 -11.63 0.02 3.68
N THR A 224 -11.75 -0.13 5.00
CA THR A 224 -12.87 0.42 5.77
C THR A 224 -12.96 1.93 5.63
N GLY A 225 -11.83 2.63 5.72
CA GLY A 225 -11.79 4.07 5.52
C GLY A 225 -12.24 4.48 4.12
N MET A 226 -11.80 3.79 3.08
CA MET A 226 -12.28 4.05 1.71
C MET A 226 -13.79 3.81 1.57
N VAL A 227 -14.32 2.71 2.13
CA VAL A 227 -15.77 2.44 2.15
C VAL A 227 -16.54 3.59 2.82
N LEU A 228 -16.05 4.09 3.95
CA LEU A 228 -16.71 5.16 4.72
C LEU A 228 -16.60 6.54 4.07
N LEU A 229 -15.56 6.78 3.30
CA LEU A 229 -15.36 8.06 2.61
C LEU A 229 -16.08 8.12 1.26
N PHE A 230 -16.43 6.96 0.67
CA PHE A 230 -17.05 6.88 -0.65
C PHE A 230 -18.42 6.15 -0.72
N PRO A 231 -19.28 6.12 0.33
CA PRO A 231 -20.45 5.23 0.37
C PRO A 231 -21.58 5.63 -0.59
N GLY A 232 -21.66 6.91 -1.00
CA GLY A 232 -22.77 7.45 -1.79
C GLY A 232 -22.56 7.53 -3.31
N MET A 233 -21.47 6.97 -3.84
CA MET A 233 -21.05 7.19 -5.23
C MET A 233 -21.17 5.97 -6.16
N THR A 234 -21.73 4.87 -5.65
CA THR A 234 -22.05 3.70 -6.47
C THR A 234 -23.51 3.34 -6.29
N ASP A 235 -24.24 3.23 -7.40
CA ASP A 235 -25.63 2.79 -7.40
C ASP A 235 -25.70 1.33 -6.89
N PRO A 236 -26.52 1.01 -5.86
CA PRO A 236 -26.71 -0.36 -5.39
C PRO A 236 -27.11 -1.36 -6.50
N ALA A 237 -27.80 -0.90 -7.55
CA ALA A 237 -28.14 -1.73 -8.70
C ALA A 237 -26.88 -2.15 -9.48
N GLU A 238 -25.95 -1.22 -9.70
CA GLU A 238 -24.67 -1.46 -10.38
C GLU A 238 -23.77 -2.40 -9.57
N LEU A 239 -23.74 -2.23 -8.24
CA LEU A 239 -23.02 -3.14 -7.34
C LEU A 239 -23.55 -4.57 -7.42
N THR A 240 -24.87 -4.73 -7.52
CA THR A 240 -25.52 -6.03 -7.62
C THR A 240 -25.23 -6.68 -8.97
N ALA A 241 -25.31 -5.92 -10.07
CA ALA A 241 -25.01 -6.39 -11.42
C ALA A 241 -23.54 -6.81 -11.56
N GLY A 242 -22.61 -6.07 -10.95
CA GLY A 242 -21.17 -6.33 -10.97
C GLY A 242 -20.65 -7.33 -9.92
N PHE A 243 -21.53 -7.86 -9.04
CA PHE A 243 -21.11 -8.57 -7.82
C PHE A 243 -20.10 -9.70 -8.06
N LEU A 244 -20.30 -10.55 -9.07
CA LEU A 244 -19.38 -11.66 -9.37
C LEU A 244 -17.99 -11.16 -9.80
N GLY A 245 -17.93 -10.07 -10.57
CA GLY A 245 -16.67 -9.46 -10.98
C GLY A 245 -15.93 -8.87 -9.77
N ILE A 246 -16.65 -8.14 -8.92
CA ILE A 246 -16.15 -7.57 -7.67
C ILE A 246 -15.59 -8.66 -6.75
N LEU A 247 -16.39 -9.70 -6.49
CA LEU A 247 -15.99 -10.83 -5.65
C LEU A 247 -14.75 -11.54 -6.21
N SER A 248 -14.69 -11.78 -7.52
CA SER A 248 -13.55 -12.43 -8.17
C SER A 248 -12.26 -11.62 -8.00
N CYS A 249 -12.33 -10.29 -8.17
CA CYS A 249 -11.19 -9.40 -8.00
C CYS A 249 -10.70 -9.35 -6.54
N ALA A 250 -11.63 -9.30 -5.60
CA ALA A 250 -11.35 -9.32 -4.16
C ALA A 250 -10.65 -10.63 -3.74
N LEU A 251 -11.20 -11.77 -4.15
CA LEU A 251 -10.64 -13.09 -3.86
C LEU A 251 -9.27 -13.28 -4.50
N LEU A 252 -9.09 -12.83 -5.75
CA LEU A 252 -7.82 -12.91 -6.45
C LEU A 252 -6.73 -12.09 -5.74
N SER A 253 -7.07 -10.89 -5.28
CA SER A 253 -6.14 -10.01 -4.55
C SER A 253 -5.76 -10.59 -3.18
N LEU A 254 -6.73 -11.13 -2.44
CA LEU A 254 -6.49 -11.83 -1.18
C LEU A 254 -5.63 -13.08 -1.37
N ALA A 255 -5.92 -13.88 -2.41
CA ALA A 255 -5.15 -15.07 -2.74
C ALA A 255 -3.71 -14.71 -3.09
N CYS A 256 -3.49 -13.64 -3.86
CA CYS A 256 -2.16 -13.13 -4.17
C CYS A 256 -1.40 -12.70 -2.90
N LEU A 257 -2.03 -11.90 -2.03
CA LEU A 257 -1.42 -11.45 -0.78
C LEU A 257 -1.07 -12.65 0.13
N GLY A 258 -1.98 -13.62 0.24
CA GLY A 258 -1.75 -14.86 0.98
C GLY A 258 -0.60 -15.69 0.41
N ALA A 259 -0.54 -15.85 -0.92
CA ALA A 259 0.54 -16.58 -1.59
C ALA A 259 1.90 -15.90 -1.37
N VAL A 260 1.96 -14.58 -1.49
CA VAL A 260 3.14 -13.77 -1.18
C VAL A 260 3.57 -13.96 0.27
N HIS A 261 2.63 -13.89 1.22
CA HIS A 261 2.91 -14.05 2.63
C HIS A 261 3.52 -15.43 2.92
N LEU A 262 2.88 -16.50 2.43
CA LEU A 262 3.39 -17.86 2.57
C LEU A 262 4.78 -18.01 1.93
N TRP A 263 4.97 -17.45 0.74
CA TRP A 263 6.26 -17.49 0.05
C TRP A 263 7.35 -16.77 0.83
N LEU A 264 7.09 -15.56 1.35
CA LEU A 264 8.05 -14.82 2.16
C LEU A 264 8.40 -15.57 3.44
N PHE A 265 7.40 -16.12 4.13
CA PHE A 265 7.63 -16.87 5.37
C PHE A 265 8.48 -18.13 5.13
N ARG A 266 8.27 -18.83 4.02
CA ARG A 266 9.07 -20.02 3.67
C ARG A 266 10.53 -19.69 3.34
N ASN A 267 10.82 -18.51 2.79
CA ASN A 267 12.14 -18.17 2.28
C ASN A 267 12.96 -17.22 3.17
N TYR A 268 12.31 -16.44 4.05
CA TYR A 268 12.95 -15.31 4.76
C TYR A 268 12.67 -15.26 6.27
N ALA A 269 11.95 -16.23 6.85
CA ALA A 269 11.61 -16.22 8.29
C ALA A 269 12.82 -16.28 9.25
N THR A 270 14.00 -16.72 8.79
CA THR A 270 15.20 -16.96 9.63
C THR A 270 16.30 -15.92 9.50
N VAL A 271 16.11 -14.85 8.71
CA VAL A 271 17.15 -13.82 8.53
C VAL A 271 17.16 -12.87 9.73
N LEU A 272 18.03 -13.15 10.71
CA LEU A 272 18.32 -12.24 11.82
C LEU A 272 19.13 -11.04 11.32
N VAL A 273 18.66 -9.83 11.64
CA VAL A 273 19.45 -8.60 11.46
C VAL A 273 20.52 -8.60 12.55
N GLY A 274 21.79 -8.70 12.16
CA GLY A 274 22.91 -8.59 13.10
C GLY A 274 22.98 -7.18 13.69
N PRO A 275 23.56 -7.01 14.91
CA PRO A 275 23.85 -5.68 15.43
C PRO A 275 24.73 -4.94 14.40
N ASP A 276 24.37 -3.69 14.08
CA ASP A 276 25.27 -2.83 13.29
C ASP A 276 26.62 -2.73 14.05
N PRO A 277 27.76 -2.73 13.33
CA PRO A 277 29.09 -2.56 13.92
C PRO A 277 29.27 -1.16 14.54
#